data_AF-A0A938J100-F1
#
_entry.id   AF-A0A938J100-F1
#
_cell.length_a   1.000
_cell.length_b   1.000
_cell.length_c   1.000
_cell.angle_alpha   90.00
_cell.angle_beta   90.00
_cell.angle_gamma   90.00
#
_symmetry.space_group_name_H-M   'P 1'
#
loop_
_entity.id
_entity.type
_entity.pdbx_description
1 polymer ?
#
loop_
_entity_poly.entity_id
_entity_poly.type
_entity_poly.pdbx_seq_one_letter_code
_entity_poly.pdbx_strand_id
1 'polypeptide(L)' 'MNQRGNRQLNFAIHIAAVVQIRTGGEGRVFYDRKIAEGKSRKEAIRSLKRRISDRVYSNLAADARRAATV' A
#
# COMPACT_ATOMS: atom_id res chain seq x y z
N MET A 1 -0.73 14.25 -3.41
CA MET A 1 -0.85 13.67 -2.05
C MET A 1 -1.63 14.66 -1.22
N ASN A 2 -2.78 14.27 -0.66
CA ASN A 2 -3.61 15.14 0.17
C ASN A 2 -2.91 15.36 1.52
N GLN A 3 -2.40 16.57 1.76
CA GLN A 3 -1.58 16.91 2.94
C GLN A 3 -2.39 17.07 4.24
N ARG A 4 -3.73 17.07 4.17
CA ARG A 4 -4.63 17.20 5.33
C ARG A 4 -5.23 15.87 5.83
N GLY A 5 -4.79 14.73 5.28
CA GLY A 5 -5.24 13.41 5.70
C GLY A 5 -4.46 12.84 6.89
N ASN A 6 -5.09 11.90 7.62
CA ASN A 6 -4.56 11.20 8.79
C ASN A 6 -3.06 10.85 8.65
N ARG A 7 -2.20 11.60 9.36
CA ARG A 7 -0.73 11.47 9.27
C ARG A 7 -0.23 10.12 9.78
N GLN A 8 -0.89 9.57 10.80
CA GLN A 8 -0.54 8.27 11.36
C GLN A 8 -0.77 7.16 10.33
N LEU A 9 -1.92 7.18 9.65
CA LEU A 9 -2.23 6.23 8.59
C LEU A 9 -1.22 6.32 7.44
N ASN A 10 -0.91 7.53 6.99
CA ASN A 10 0.07 7.74 5.93
C ASN A 10 1.47 7.26 6.33
N PHE A 11 1.87 7.44 7.60
CA PHE A 11 3.12 6.94 8.13
C PHE A 11 3.13 5.40 8.19
N ALA A 12 2.07 4.78 8.71
CA ALA A 12 1.95 3.33 8.75
C ALA A 12 2.06 2.69 7.35
N ILE A 13 1.36 3.26 6.36
CA ILE A 13 1.45 2.80 4.95
C ILE A 13 2.87 2.99 4.41
N HIS A 14 3.55 4.08 4.77
CA HIS A 14 4.95 4.29 4.40
C HIS A 14 5.84 3.17 4.94
N ILE A 15 5.76 2.90 6.25
CA ILE A 15 6.57 1.87 6.90
C ILE A 15 6.29 0.50 6.31
N ALA A 16 5.01 0.14 6.12
CA ALA A 16 4.62 -1.12 5.49
C ALA A 16 5.23 -1.28 4.09
N ALA A 17 5.20 -0.23 3.26
CA ALA A 17 5.81 -0.27 1.93
C ALA A 17 7.32 -0.50 1.98
N VAL A 18 8.03 0.21 2.87
CA VAL A 18 9.49 0.06 3.03
C VAL A 18 9.86 -1.34 3.53
N VAL A 19 9.12 -1.85 4.52
CA VAL A 19 9.32 -3.20 5.04
C VAL A 19 9.08 -4.25 3.95
N GLN A 20 8.00 -4.15 3.18
CA GLN A 20 7.72 -5.10 2.08
C GLN A 20 8.80 -5.10 0.99
N ILE A 21 9.41 -3.95 0.69
CA ILE A 21 10.53 -3.86 -0.26
C ILE A 21 11.79 -4.53 0.32
N ARG A 22 12.05 -4.35 1.62
CA ARG A 22 13.26 -4.82 2.29
C ARG A 22 13.22 -6.32 2.60
N THR A 23 12.10 -6.82 3.12
CA THR A 23 11.96 -8.21 3.56
C THR A 23 11.86 -9.19 2.39
N GLY A 24 11.57 -8.70 1.18
CA GLY A 24 11.26 -9.56 0.04
C GLY A 24 9.85 -10.14 0.13
N GLY A 25 9.28 -10.50 -1.02
CA GLY A 25 7.89 -10.97 -1.14
C GLY A 25 7.08 -10.16 -2.15
N GLU A 26 5.75 -10.24 -2.08
CA GLU A 26 4.85 -9.68 -3.09
C GLU A 26 5.03 -8.17 -3.33
N GLY A 27 5.34 -7.40 -2.27
CA GLY A 27 5.56 -5.96 -2.39
C GLY A 27 6.86 -5.63 -3.11
N ARG A 28 7.92 -6.45 -2.93
CA ARG A 28 9.18 -6.32 -3.67
C ARG A 28 9.00 -6.73 -5.13
N VAL A 29 8.35 -7.85 -5.41
CA VAL A 29 8.04 -8.30 -6.78
C VAL A 29 7.24 -7.24 -7.53
N PHE A 30 6.24 -6.62 -6.87
CA PHE A 30 5.47 -5.54 -7.47
C PHE A 30 6.31 -4.30 -7.74
N TYR A 31 7.16 -3.92 -6.79
CA TYR A 31 8.06 -2.79 -6.95
C TYR A 31 9.03 -3.02 -8.12
N ASP A 32 9.68 -4.19 -8.18
CA ASP A 32 10.62 -4.56 -9.24
C ASP A 32 9.93 -4.60 -10.61
N ARG A 33 8.69 -5.12 -10.69
CA ARG A 33 7.88 -5.04 -11.90
C ARG A 33 7.64 -3.60 -12.33
N LYS A 34 7.33 -2.68 -11.40
CA LYS A 34 7.15 -1.26 -11.72
C LYS A 34 8.43 -0.58 -12.16
N ILE A 35 9.58 -0.99 -11.63
CA ILE A 35 10.89 -0.54 -12.12
C ILE A 35 11.14 -1.06 -13.54
N ALA A 36 10.84 -2.34 -13.81
CA ALA A 36 10.98 -2.95 -15.15
C ALA A 36 10.04 -2.33 -16.19
N GLU A 37 8.86 -1.84 -15.78
CA GLU A 37 7.96 -1.03 -16.62
C GLU A 37 8.51 0.39 -16.93
N GLY A 38 9.72 0.73 -16.46
CA GLY A 38 10.36 2.03 -16.70
C GLY A 38 9.96 3.13 -15.72
N LYS A 39 9.21 2.82 -14.65
CA LYS A 39 8.85 3.83 -13.65
C LYS A 39 10.04 4.20 -12.78
N SER A 40 10.11 5.46 -12.39
CA SER A 40 11.09 5.89 -11.39
C SER A 40 10.82 5.20 -10.04
N ARG A 41 11.86 5.09 -9.20
CA ARG A 41 11.73 4.53 -7.84
C ARG A 41 10.63 5.22 -7.03
N LYS A 42 10.49 6.54 -7.17
CA LYS A 42 9.46 7.33 -6.48
C LYS A 42 8.06 6.93 -6.94
N GLU A 43 7.85 6.69 -8.23
CA GLU A 43 6.57 6.26 -8.79
C GLU A 43 6.24 4.81 -8.47
N ALA A 44 7.23 3.94 -8.46
CA ALA A 44 7.06 2.55 -8.03
C ALA A 44 6.66 2.48 -6.55
N ILE A 45 7.33 3.21 -5.66
CA ILE A 45 6.96 3.31 -4.23
C ILE A 45 5.55 3.91 -4.07
N ARG A 46 5.21 4.95 -4.83
CA ARG A 46 3.87 5.56 -4.77
C ARG A 46 2.79 4.56 -5.19
N SER A 47 3.04 3.80 -6.26
CA SER A 47 2.15 2.76 -6.74
C SER A 47 1.99 1.63 -5.70
N LEU A 48 3.09 1.23 -5.03
CA LEU A 48 3.05 0.24 -3.95
C LEU A 48 2.23 0.73 -2.76
N LYS A 49 2.45 1.97 -2.30
CA LYS A 49 1.66 2.59 -1.22
C LYS A 49 0.17 2.61 -1.55
N ARG A 50 -0.19 2.96 -2.80
CA ARG A 50 -1.59 2.95 -3.25
C ARG A 50 -2.19 1.54 -3.18
N ARG A 51 -1.48 0.53 -3.68
CA ARG A 51 -1.92 -0.88 -3.59
C ARG A 51 -2.14 -1.32 -2.14
N ILE A 52 -1.28 -0.93 -1.22
CA ILE A 52 -1.44 -1.22 0.22
C ILE A 52 -2.71 -0.56 0.75
N SER A 53 -2.91 0.73 0.47
CA SER A 53 -4.13 1.44 0.89
C SER A 53 -5.40 0.80 0.35
N ASP A 54 -5.42 0.44 -0.93
CA ASP A 54 -6.59 -0.17 -1.57
C ASP A 54 -6.90 -1.54 -0.93
N ARG A 55 -5.87 -2.32 -0.58
CA ARG A 55 -6.05 -3.62 0.10
C ARG A 55 -6.54 -3.45 1.54
N VAL A 56 -6.00 -2.49 2.28
CA VAL A 56 -6.47 -2.17 3.65
C VAL A 56 -7.94 -1.75 3.60
N TYR A 57 -8.32 -0.86 2.69
CA TYR A 57 -9.71 -0.44 2.52
C TYR A 57 -10.62 -1.63 2.16
N SER A 58 -10.20 -2.47 1.21
CA SER A 58 -10.98 -3.63 0.79
C SER A 58 -11.22 -4.61 1.94
N ASN A 59 -10.20 -4.85 2.78
CA ASN A 59 -10.31 -5.71 3.96
C ASN A 59 -11.27 -5.09 4.99
N LEU A 60 -11.09 -3.82 5.35
CA LEU A 60 -11.96 -3.13 6.31
C LEU A 60 -13.41 -3.09 5.84
N ALA A 61 -13.66 -2.87 4.55
CA ALA A 61 -15.00 -2.90 3.99
C ALA A 61 -15.62 -4.31 4.04
N ALA A 62 -14.81 -5.35 3.81
CA ALA A 62 -15.26 -6.74 3.96
C ALA A 62 -15.56 -7.09 5.43
N ASP A 63 -14.72 -6.64 6.36
CA ASP A 63 -14.93 -6.78 7.80
C ASP A 63 -16.22 -6.09 8.25
N ALA A 64 -16.44 -4.85 7.81
CA ALA A 64 -17.65 -4.10 8.12
C ALA A 64 -18.91 -4.79 7.59
N ARG A 65 -18.86 -5.35 6.36
CA ARG A 65 -19.97 -6.14 5.81
C ARG A 65 -20.24 -7.40 6.63
N ARG A 66 -19.19 -8.12 7.04
CA ARG A 66 -19.33 -9.31 7.91
C ARG A 66 -19.94 -8.95 9.26
N ALA A 67 -19.52 -7.85 9.86
CA ALA A 67 -20.04 -7.39 11.13
C ALA A 67 -21.51 -6.95 11.04
N ALA A 68 -21.95 -6.43 9.90
CA ALA A 68 -23.34 -6.03 9.68
C ALA A 68 -24.29 -7.20 9.37
N THR A 69 -23.77 -8.38 9.04
CA THR A 69 -24.55 -9.61 8.79
C THR A 69 -24.71 -10.49 10.02
N VAL A 70 -24.07 -10.12 11.15
CA VAL A 70 -24.22 -10.75 12.48
C VAL A 70 -25.21 -9.92 13.30
#